data_AF-C1BWS2-F1
#
_entry.id   AF-C1BWS2-F1
#
_cell.length_a   1.000
_cell.length_b   1.000
_cell.length_c   1.000
_cell.angle_alpha   90.00
_cell.angle_beta   90.00
_cell.angle_gamma   90.00
#
_symmetry.space_group_name_H-M   'P 1'
#
loop_
_entity.id
_entity.type
_entity.pdbx_description
1 polymer ?
#
loop_
_entity_poly.entity_id
_entity_poly.type
_entity_poly.pdbx_seq_one_letter_code
_entity_poly.pdbx_strand_id
1 'polypeptide(L)' 'MTQPRPNEFIAPPECPVFEPSWEEFADPFAYINKIRPIAEKTGICKVRPPKVSFFNKGIISTSS' A
#
# COMPACT_ATOMS: atom_id res chain seq x y z
N MET A 1 -4.33 -32.19 -13.80
CA MET A 1 -3.46 -31.40 -12.89
C MET A 1 -2.16 -31.14 -13.63
N THR A 2 -1.89 -29.90 -14.01
CA THR A 2 -0.73 -29.51 -14.82
C THR A 2 0.50 -29.49 -13.91
N GLN A 3 1.49 -30.34 -14.17
CA GLN A 3 2.77 -30.26 -13.45
C GLN A 3 3.52 -29.00 -13.89
N PRO A 4 4.08 -28.21 -12.96
CA PRO A 4 4.92 -27.05 -13.31
C PRO A 4 6.19 -27.51 -14.02
N ARG A 5 6.68 -26.70 -14.97
CA ARG A 5 7.90 -27.06 -15.72
C ARG A 5 9.12 -26.98 -14.79
N PRO A 6 10.16 -27.82 -14.97
CA PRO A 6 11.34 -27.86 -14.09
C PRO A 6 12.10 -26.54 -13.93
N ASN A 7 11.89 -25.56 -14.82
CA ASN A 7 12.53 -24.25 -14.82
C ASN A 7 11.53 -23.10 -14.62
N GLU A 8 10.33 -23.40 -14.13
CA GLU A 8 9.31 -22.40 -13.85
C GLU A 8 9.65 -21.68 -12.54
N PHE A 9 9.78 -20.36 -12.59
CA PHE A 9 9.96 -19.55 -11.40
C PHE A 9 8.72 -19.68 -10.50
N ILE A 10 8.92 -20.19 -9.29
CA ILE A 10 7.89 -20.23 -8.27
C ILE A 10 7.99 -18.91 -7.50
N ALA A 11 7.04 -18.02 -7.72
CA ALA A 11 7.00 -16.74 -7.02
C ALA A 11 6.87 -16.95 -5.50
N PRO A 12 7.63 -16.23 -4.68
CA PRO A 12 7.43 -16.25 -3.24
C PRO A 12 6.04 -15.67 -2.90
N PRO A 13 5.51 -15.94 -1.69
CA PRO A 13 4.30 -15.31 -1.22
C PRO A 13 4.40 -13.78 -1.25
N GLU A 14 3.29 -13.12 -1.57
CA GLU A 14 3.20 -11.67 -1.54
C GLU A 14 3.34 -11.12 -0.11
N CYS A 15 3.99 -9.97 0.01
CA CYS A 15 4.12 -9.28 1.30
C CYS A 15 2.81 -8.55 1.68
N PRO A 16 2.58 -8.27 2.98
CA PRO A 16 1.46 -7.47 3.42
C PRO A 16 1.45 -6.08 2.76
N VAL A 17 0.27 -5.65 2.35
CA VAL A 17 0.04 -4.32 1.78
C VAL A 17 -0.87 -3.53 2.70
N PHE A 18 -0.46 -2.31 3.03
CA PHE A 18 -1.19 -1.40 3.90
C PHE A 18 -1.61 -0.14 3.13
N GLU A 19 -2.86 0.26 3.30
CA GLU A 19 -3.47 1.43 2.64
C GLU A 19 -3.99 2.39 3.73
N PRO A 20 -3.13 3.22 4.35
CA PRO A 20 -3.51 4.18 5.38
C PRO A 20 -4.54 5.20 4.89
N SER A 21 -5.31 5.75 5.84
CA SER A 21 -6.04 7.02 5.63
C SER A 21 -5.07 8.21 5.62
N TRP A 22 -5.55 9.40 5.25
CA TRP A 22 -4.73 10.63 5.32
C TRP A 22 -4.29 10.97 6.75
N GLU A 23 -5.13 10.71 7.75
CA GLU A 23 -4.82 10.95 9.17
C GLU A 23 -3.74 9.98 9.65
N GLU A 24 -3.83 8.71 9.27
CA GLU A 24 -2.84 7.69 9.61
C GLU A 24 -1.50 7.92 8.90
N PHE A 25 -1.54 8.44 7.68
CA PHE A 25 -0.34 8.74 6.90
C PHE A 25 0.38 10.01 7.36
N ALA A 26 -0.27 10.84 8.19
CA ALA A 26 0.31 12.09 8.69
C ALA A 26 1.47 11.86 9.67
N ASP A 27 1.46 10.77 10.44
CA ASP A 27 2.55 10.37 11.34
C ASP A 27 3.13 9.00 10.93
N PRO A 28 4.28 8.97 10.23
CA PRO A 28 4.86 7.74 9.74
C PRO A 28 5.35 6.83 10.88
N PHE A 29 5.83 7.38 12.00
CA PHE A 29 6.33 6.55 13.11
C PHE A 29 5.18 5.90 13.86
N ALA A 30 4.11 6.64 14.11
CA ALA A 30 2.89 6.09 14.69
C ALA A 30 2.32 4.97 13.80
N TYR A 31 2.27 5.19 12.48
CA TYR A 31 1.78 4.19 11.54
C TYR A 31 2.66 2.94 11.49
N ILE A 32 3.99 3.10 11.42
CA ILE A 32 4.94 1.97 11.46
C ILE A 32 4.74 1.16 12.74
N ASN A 33 4.65 1.82 13.91
CA ASN A 33 4.43 1.14 15.18
C ASN A 33 3.08 0.41 15.23
N LYS A 34 2.04 0.96 14.59
CA LYS A 34 0.74 0.31 14.45
C LYS A 34 0.79 -0.98 13.62
N ILE A 35 1.50 -0.97 12.48
CA ILE A 35 1.56 -2.14 11.57
C ILE A 35 2.68 -3.14 11.93
N ARG A 36 3.63 -2.73 12.78
CA ARG A 36 4.80 -3.49 13.20
C ARG A 36 4.50 -4.94 13.61
N PRO A 37 3.54 -5.25 14.51
CA PRO A 37 3.28 -6.64 14.93
C PRO A 37 2.87 -7.59 13.80
N ILE A 38 2.44 -7.05 12.66
CA ILE A 38 2.06 -7.81 11.46
C ILE A 38 3.24 -7.86 10.49
N ALA A 39 3.86 -6.72 10.19
CA ALA A 39 4.95 -6.61 9.21
C ALA A 39 6.24 -7.30 9.66
N GLU A 40 6.52 -7.35 10.96
CA GLU A 40 7.70 -8.04 11.50
C GLU A 40 7.67 -9.55 11.25
N LYS A 41 6.46 -10.15 11.16
CA LYS A 41 6.30 -11.59 10.87
C LYS A 41 6.76 -11.95 9.46
N THR A 42 6.70 -11.00 8.52
CA THR A 42 7.08 -11.19 7.12
C THR A 42 8.42 -10.55 6.76
N GLY A 43 9.01 -9.78 7.68
CA GLY A 43 10.26 -9.03 7.48
C GLY A 43 10.14 -7.79 6.58
N ILE A 44 9.24 -7.82 5.59
CA ILE A 44 8.94 -6.69 4.69
C ILE A 44 7.42 -6.47 4.56
N CYS A 45 7.04 -5.24 4.25
CA CYS A 45 5.68 -4.87 3.87
C CYS A 45 5.68 -3.69 2.88
N LYS A 46 4.55 -3.45 2.22
CA LYS A 46 4.34 -2.32 1.29
C LYS A 46 3.29 -1.36 1.84
N VAL A 47 3.63 -0.10 2.03
CA VAL A 47 2.67 0.96 2.37
C VAL A 47 2.34 1.75 1.11
N ARG A 48 1.07 1.77 0.71
CA ARG A 48 0.59 2.59 -0.41
C ARG A 48 0.07 3.92 0.13
N PRO A 49 0.56 5.07 -0.37
CA PRO A 49 0.01 6.36 0.04
C PRO A 49 -1.50 6.44 -0.19
N PRO A 50 -2.25 7.20 0.63
CA PRO A 50 -3.68 7.44 0.40
C PRO A 50 -3.90 8.02 -1.00
N LYS A 51 -4.98 7.60 -1.67
CA LYS A 51 -5.31 8.13 -3.00
C LYS A 51 -5.66 9.61 -2.86
N VAL A 52 -4.92 10.47 -3.56
CA VAL A 52 -5.38 11.84 -3.80
C VAL A 52 -6.61 11.78 -4.69
N SER A 53 -7.74 12.26 -4.20
CA SER A 53 -8.94 12.49 -5.00
C SER A 53 -8.70 13.70 -5.92
N PHE A 54 -7.83 13.54 -6.91
CA PHE A 54 -7.40 14.61 -7.83
C PHE A 54 -8.48 14.98 -8.88
N PHE A 55 -9.78 14.81 -8.57
CA PHE A 55 -10.86 15.11 -9.52
C PHE A 55 -11.72 16.34 -9.15
N ASN A 56 -11.65 16.92 -7.95
CA ASN A 56 -12.56 18.02 -7.57
C ASN A 56 -11.88 19.26 -6.94
N LYS A 57 -10.72 19.67 -7.44
CA LYS A 57 -10.11 20.98 -7.10
C LYS A 57 -9.50 21.72 -8.30
N GLY A 58 -10.05 21.51 -9.50
CA GLY A 58 -9.64 22.23 -10.72
C GLY A 58 -10.79 22.79 -11.56
N ILE A 59 -12.04 22.64 -11.13
CA ILE A 59 -13.21 23.14 -11.87
C ILE A 59 -14.19 23.82 -10.90
N ILE A 60 -13.73 24.83 -10.17
CA ILE A 60 -14.61 25.91 -9.69
C ILE A 60 -13.81 27.21 -9.54
N SER A 61 -14.36 28.27 -10.15
CA SER A 61 -14.00 29.70 -10.09
C SER A 61 -12.88 30.13 -11.07
N THR A 62 -13.08 31.01 -12.06
CA THR A 62 -14.16 31.97 -12.32
C THR A 62 -14.35 32.19 -13.83
N SER A 63 -15.61 32.12 -14.27
CA SER A 63 -16.13 33.00 -15.32
C SER A 63 -16.32 34.41 -14.73
N SER A 64 -16.16 35.41 -15.61
CA SER A 64 -16.10 36.88 -15.42
C SER A 64 -14.74 37.47 -15.08
#